data_AF-A0A951X5S1-F1
#
_entry.id   AF-A0A951X5S1-F1
#
_cell.length_a   1.000
_cell.length_b   1.000
_cell.length_c   1.000
_cell.angle_alpha   90.00
_cell.angle_beta   90.00
_cell.angle_gamma   90.00
#
_symmetry.space_group_name_H-M   'P 1'
#
loop_
_entity.id
_entity.type
_entity.pdbx_description
1 polymer ?
#
loop_
_entity_poly.entity_id
_entity_poly.type
_entity_poly.pdbx_seq_one_letter_code
_entity_poly.pdbx_strand_id
1 'polypeptide(L)'
;MTNETTDRNPVMPEEQEPMSQEASTGQSAAEQTAAGTTGKTAEQTPVERVASSVYEQAGQAADAFRRGELMQDSLVDPLADSDDRLIAMLSYVTQLFVPVIMPAIVLLSESSKKRPFQRYHAVQSLAFVVGFWAIFLLAGVGVAIMQIIPVLNVLIGLMALCLTPVYWFAGVLLTLYYGYQAYKGKRFAIPGLTSFLRDQNWI
;
A
#
# COMPACT_ATOMS: atom_id res chain seq x y z
N MET A 1 33.11 48.84 -44.28
CA MET A 1 33.82 47.75 -44.99
C MET A 1 34.25 46.79 -43.89
N THR A 2 33.72 45.59 -43.66
CA THR A 2 33.17 44.49 -44.49
C THR A 2 32.33 43.59 -43.55
N ASN A 3 31.03 43.41 -43.80
CA ASN A 3 30.34 42.15 -44.14
C ASN A 3 31.10 40.81 -43.92
N GLU A 4 30.53 39.89 -43.11
CA GLU A 4 30.43 38.41 -43.27
C GLU A 4 29.76 37.81 -42.01
N THR A 5 28.50 37.35 -42.05
CA THR A 5 27.99 35.97 -42.30
C THR A 5 27.94 35.08 -41.03
N THR A 6 26.83 34.32 -40.88
CA THR A 6 26.53 33.27 -39.86
C THR A 6 25.68 33.82 -38.69
N ASP A 7 24.43 33.42 -38.41
CA ASP A 7 23.72 32.17 -38.64
C ASP A 7 22.21 32.46 -38.80
N ARG A 8 21.57 31.81 -39.77
CA ARG A 8 20.12 31.84 -39.99
C ARG A 8 19.56 30.58 -39.37
N ASN A 9 18.69 30.70 -38.37
CA ASN A 9 17.70 29.66 -38.13
C ASN A 9 16.29 30.27 -38.18
N PRO A 10 15.59 30.19 -39.32
CA PRO A 10 14.20 30.58 -39.42
C PRO A 10 13.28 29.47 -38.91
N VAL A 11 12.27 29.91 -38.16
CA VAL A 11 11.04 29.20 -37.82
C VAL A 11 10.52 28.42 -39.04
N MET A 12 10.40 27.10 -38.93
CA MET A 12 9.71 26.27 -39.91
C MET A 12 8.22 26.17 -39.53
N PRO A 13 7.30 26.47 -40.47
CA PRO A 13 5.86 26.34 -40.28
C PRO A 13 5.37 24.89 -40.48
N GLU A 14 4.21 24.65 -39.87
CA GLU A 14 3.27 23.55 -40.08
C GLU A 14 3.17 23.11 -41.56
N GLU A 15 3.42 21.84 -41.85
CA GLU A 15 3.16 21.23 -43.16
C GLU A 15 2.28 19.99 -42.96
N GLN A 16 0.99 20.18 -43.23
CA GLN A 16 0.02 19.14 -43.55
C GLN A 16 0.36 18.52 -44.92
N GLU A 17 0.13 17.21 -45.10
CA GLU A 17 -0.41 16.54 -46.32
C GLU A 17 -0.22 15.00 -46.23
N PRO A 18 -0.95 14.15 -46.97
CA PRO A 18 -2.38 14.19 -47.26
C PRO A 18 -3.07 12.81 -47.08
N MET A 19 -4.41 12.82 -47.10
CA MET A 19 -5.24 11.63 -47.33
C MET A 19 -4.88 10.94 -48.64
N SER A 20 -4.80 9.61 -48.62
CA SER A 20 -5.11 8.77 -49.78
C SER A 20 -5.95 7.57 -49.32
N GLN A 21 -7.24 7.67 -49.62
CA GLN A 21 -8.16 6.55 -49.72
C GLN A 21 -7.79 5.74 -50.96
N GLU A 22 -7.68 4.42 -50.85
CA GLU A 22 -8.13 3.54 -51.92
C GLU A 22 -8.83 2.32 -51.34
N ALA A 23 -10.05 2.13 -51.82
CA ALA A 23 -10.96 1.06 -51.50
C ALA A 23 -10.68 -0.13 -52.42
N SER A 24 -10.78 -1.35 -51.87
CA SER A 24 -11.27 -2.49 -52.65
C SER A 24 -12.37 -3.21 -51.87
N THR A 25 -13.59 -2.82 -52.21
CA THR A 25 -14.87 -3.46 -51.97
C THR A 25 -14.93 -4.87 -52.56
N GLY A 26 -15.67 -5.78 -51.92
CA GLY A 26 -16.08 -7.05 -52.54
C GLY A 26 -16.24 -8.19 -51.53
N GLN A 27 -17.37 -8.23 -50.80
CA GLN A 27 -18.43 -9.24 -51.02
C GLN A 27 -18.09 -10.66 -50.53
N SER A 28 -18.71 -11.09 -49.43
CA SER A 28 -20.00 -11.77 -49.54
C SER A 28 -20.53 -12.15 -48.16
N ALA A 29 -21.65 -11.51 -47.80
CA ALA A 29 -22.61 -12.08 -46.88
C ALA A 29 -23.50 -13.03 -47.70
N ALA A 30 -23.52 -14.32 -47.36
CA ALA A 30 -24.70 -15.18 -47.41
C ALA A 30 -24.34 -16.62 -47.01
N GLU A 31 -25.27 -17.24 -46.28
CA GLU A 31 -25.44 -18.69 -46.11
C GLU A 31 -24.51 -19.42 -45.12
N GLN A 32 -25.01 -19.70 -43.92
CA GLN A 32 -26.05 -20.72 -43.72
C GLN A 32 -26.78 -20.57 -42.39
N THR A 33 -28.08 -20.35 -42.54
CA THR A 33 -29.13 -20.56 -41.54
C THR A 33 -29.39 -22.05 -41.34
N ALA A 34 -29.84 -22.41 -40.13
CA ALA A 34 -30.66 -23.58 -39.76
C ALA A 34 -29.98 -24.87 -39.26
N ALA A 35 -29.87 -24.97 -37.94
CA ALA A 35 -30.48 -26.03 -37.10
C ALA A 35 -30.12 -25.68 -35.63
N GLY A 36 -30.98 -25.08 -34.82
CA GLY A 36 -32.21 -25.68 -34.33
C GLY A 36 -31.95 -26.43 -33.02
N THR A 37 -31.96 -25.73 -31.89
CA THR A 37 -32.60 -26.21 -30.64
C THR A 37 -33.09 -25.00 -29.86
N THR A 38 -34.39 -24.78 -30.05
CA THR A 38 -35.36 -24.05 -29.24
C THR A 38 -35.15 -24.19 -27.73
N GLY A 39 -35.19 -23.06 -27.02
CA GLY A 39 -35.10 -23.05 -25.56
C GLY A 39 -35.47 -21.72 -24.89
N LYS A 40 -36.64 -21.17 -25.23
CA LYS A 40 -37.44 -20.25 -24.40
C LYS A 40 -36.82 -18.88 -24.06
N THR A 41 -37.09 -17.89 -24.92
CA THR A 41 -37.40 -16.53 -24.45
C THR A 41 -38.69 -16.61 -23.62
N ALA A 42 -38.58 -17.12 -22.40
CA ALA A 42 -39.64 -16.90 -21.41
C ALA A 42 -39.53 -15.43 -21.05
N GLU A 43 -40.62 -14.70 -21.20
CA GLU A 43 -40.82 -13.47 -20.46
C GLU A 43 -40.71 -13.85 -18.98
N GLN A 44 -39.48 -13.81 -18.45
CA GLN A 44 -39.22 -14.15 -17.06
C GLN A 44 -40.08 -13.20 -16.24
N THR A 45 -41.01 -13.77 -15.49
CA THR A 45 -41.82 -12.97 -14.57
C THR A 45 -40.87 -12.19 -13.66
N PRO A 46 -41.24 -10.99 -13.19
CA PRO A 46 -40.37 -10.19 -12.33
C PRO A 46 -39.81 -11.00 -11.15
N VAL A 47 -40.60 -11.96 -10.65
CA VAL A 47 -40.24 -12.88 -9.56
C VAL A 47 -39.14 -13.87 -9.97
N GLU A 48 -39.17 -14.41 -11.18
CA GLU A 48 -38.18 -15.39 -11.66
C GLU A 48 -36.83 -14.71 -11.96
N ARG A 49 -36.85 -13.48 -12.48
CA ARG A 49 -35.65 -12.66 -12.63
C ARG A 49 -35.03 -12.33 -11.27
N VAL A 50 -35.84 -11.89 -10.32
CA VAL A 50 -35.38 -11.60 -8.95
C VAL A 50 -34.83 -12.86 -8.31
N ALA A 51 -35.53 -14.00 -8.40
CA ALA A 51 -35.06 -15.28 -7.87
C ALA A 51 -33.69 -15.68 -8.47
N SER A 52 -33.53 -15.61 -9.80
CA SER A 52 -32.25 -15.93 -10.44
C SER A 52 -31.10 -15.01 -9.99
N SER A 53 -31.35 -13.71 -9.86
CA SER A 53 -30.35 -12.75 -9.35
C SER A 53 -29.95 -13.02 -7.90
N VAL A 54 -30.89 -13.47 -7.06
CA VAL A 54 -30.63 -13.85 -5.67
C VAL A 54 -29.80 -15.14 -5.61
N TYR A 55 -30.10 -16.14 -6.45
CA TYR A 55 -29.30 -17.36 -6.53
C TYR A 55 -27.88 -17.10 -7.04
N GLU A 56 -27.72 -16.25 -8.07
CA GLU A 56 -26.40 -15.85 -8.56
C GLU A 56 -25.61 -15.08 -7.51
N GLN A 57 -26.24 -14.11 -6.83
CA GLN A 57 -25.60 -13.34 -5.77
C GLN A 57 -25.22 -14.24 -4.57
N ALA A 58 -26.07 -15.19 -4.19
CA ALA A 58 -25.79 -16.15 -3.13
C ALA A 58 -24.65 -17.11 -3.51
N GLY A 59 -24.60 -17.57 -4.76
CA GLY A 59 -23.52 -18.39 -5.29
C GLY A 59 -22.19 -17.62 -5.30
N GLN A 60 -22.19 -16.38 -5.79
CA GLN A 60 -21.01 -15.51 -5.80
C GLN A 60 -20.50 -15.21 -4.38
N ALA A 61 -21.40 -14.97 -3.41
CA ALA A 61 -21.02 -14.76 -2.01
C ALA A 61 -20.45 -16.03 -1.38
N ALA A 62 -21.03 -17.21 -1.67
CA ALA A 62 -20.52 -18.49 -1.18
C ALA A 62 -19.14 -18.83 -1.77
N ASP A 63 -18.93 -18.55 -3.05
CA ASP A 63 -17.64 -18.73 -3.72
C ASP A 63 -16.60 -17.74 -3.19
N ALA A 64 -16.96 -16.48 -2.98
CA ALA A 64 -16.08 -15.47 -2.38
C ALA A 64 -15.71 -15.83 -0.92
N PHE A 65 -16.64 -16.41 -0.16
CA PHE A 65 -16.36 -16.94 1.18
C PHE A 65 -15.40 -18.14 1.12
N ARG A 66 -15.63 -19.06 0.18
CA ARG A 66 -14.77 -20.24 -0.05
C ARG A 66 -13.36 -19.85 -0.52
N ARG A 67 -13.23 -18.76 -1.28
CA ARG A 67 -11.94 -18.19 -1.70
C ARG A 67 -11.27 -17.32 -0.64
N GLY A 68 -11.96 -17.02 0.47
CA GLY A 68 -11.46 -16.13 1.53
C GLY A 68 -11.39 -14.66 1.13
N GLU A 69 -11.93 -14.28 -0.04
CA GLU A 69 -11.87 -12.90 -0.56
C GLU A 69 -12.70 -11.94 0.30
N LEU A 70 -13.84 -12.39 0.85
CA LEU A 70 -14.67 -11.56 1.75
C LEU A 70 -13.93 -11.18 3.04
N MET A 71 -13.07 -12.06 3.55
CA MET A 71 -12.24 -11.81 4.74
C MET A 71 -11.05 -10.90 4.39
N GLN A 72 -10.56 -10.95 3.15
CA GLN A 72 -9.44 -10.16 2.66
C GLN A 72 -9.86 -8.71 2.38
N ASP A 73 -11.01 -8.51 1.73
CA ASP A 73 -11.55 -7.19 1.38
C ASP A 73 -12.04 -6.41 2.59
N SER A 74 -12.57 -7.10 3.61
CA SER A 74 -13.00 -6.45 4.86
C SER A 74 -11.82 -5.88 5.70
N LEU A 75 -10.58 -6.34 5.46
CA LEU A 75 -9.40 -5.83 6.14
C LEU A 75 -8.80 -4.59 5.46
N VAL A 76 -9.13 -4.34 4.20
CA VAL A 76 -8.63 -3.19 3.44
C VAL A 76 -9.57 -2.02 3.68
N ASP A 77 -9.01 -0.88 4.08
CA ASP A 77 -9.80 0.32 4.30
C ASP A 77 -10.31 0.88 2.96
N PRO A 78 -11.63 0.88 2.71
CA PRO A 78 -12.19 1.36 1.43
C PRO A 78 -12.04 2.87 1.27
N LEU A 79 -11.78 3.60 2.37
CA LEU A 79 -11.56 5.04 2.36
C LEU A 79 -10.10 5.43 2.10
N ALA A 80 -9.18 4.46 2.02
CA ALA A 80 -7.77 4.73 1.81
C ALA A 80 -7.43 4.77 0.31
N ASP A 81 -7.08 5.96 -0.17
CA ASP A 81 -6.61 6.17 -1.54
C ASP A 81 -5.17 5.66 -1.75
N SER A 82 -4.72 5.56 -3.00
CA SER A 82 -3.39 5.05 -3.36
C SER A 82 -2.26 5.88 -2.75
N ASP A 83 -2.42 7.21 -2.74
CA ASP A 83 -1.45 8.13 -2.13
C ASP A 83 -1.38 7.94 -0.60
N ASP A 84 -2.50 7.65 0.05
CA ASP A 84 -2.55 7.42 1.50
C ASP A 84 -1.82 6.15 1.89
N ARG A 85 -1.98 5.09 1.09
CA ARG A 85 -1.28 3.81 1.25
C ARG A 85 0.22 3.97 1.06
N LEU A 86 0.63 4.76 0.06
CA LEU A 86 2.03 5.06 -0.19
C LEU A 86 2.65 5.83 0.98
N ILE A 87 1.99 6.89 1.46
CA ILE A 87 2.49 7.69 2.58
C ILE A 87 2.50 6.87 3.89
N ALA A 88 1.50 6.03 4.11
CA ALA A 88 1.46 5.13 5.26
C ALA A 88 2.63 4.13 5.24
N MET A 89 2.92 3.51 4.08
CA MET A 89 4.11 2.66 3.91
C MET A 89 5.41 3.44 4.16
N LEU A 90 5.51 4.64 3.57
CA LEU A 90 6.71 5.47 3.64
C LEU A 90 7.02 5.89 5.09
N SER A 91 6.00 6.11 5.91
CA SER A 91 6.14 6.38 7.34
C SER A 91 6.86 5.27 8.11
N TYR A 92 6.78 4.01 7.66
CA TYR A 92 7.54 2.90 8.24
C TYR A 92 8.91 2.70 7.57
N VAL A 93 8.99 2.82 6.25
CA VAL A 93 10.22 2.51 5.50
C VAL A 93 11.31 3.56 5.70
N THR A 94 10.92 4.84 5.73
CA THR A 94 11.89 5.94 5.95
C THR A 94 12.56 5.87 7.32
N GLN A 95 11.98 5.13 8.26
CA GLN A 95 12.53 4.91 9.59
C GLN A 95 13.92 4.27 9.58
N LEU A 96 14.28 3.58 8.50
CA LEU A 96 15.61 2.97 8.31
C LEU A 96 16.73 4.00 8.12
N PHE A 97 16.43 5.10 7.43
CA PHE A 97 17.42 6.13 7.09
C PHE A 97 17.32 7.32 8.02
N VAL A 98 16.09 7.79 8.23
CA VAL A 98 15.79 9.02 8.95
C VAL A 98 14.64 8.73 9.88
N PRO A 99 14.93 8.18 11.08
CA PRO A 99 13.88 7.86 12.02
C PRO A 99 13.09 9.11 12.40
N VAL A 100 11.77 8.98 12.60
CA VAL A 100 10.86 9.97 13.17
C VAL A 100 10.43 11.07 12.19
N ILE A 101 11.31 11.55 11.30
CA ILE A 101 11.05 12.77 10.52
C ILE A 101 9.82 12.63 9.61
N MET A 102 9.73 11.55 8.83
CA MET A 102 8.61 11.36 7.91
C MET A 102 7.26 11.24 8.63
N PRO A 103 7.07 10.31 9.60
CA PRO A 103 5.80 10.25 10.34
C PRO A 103 5.48 11.53 11.12
N ALA A 104 6.50 12.25 11.61
CA ALA A 104 6.28 13.54 12.25
C ALA A 104 5.76 14.60 11.26
N ILE A 105 6.35 14.70 10.06
CA ILE A 105 5.87 15.60 9.01
C ILE A 105 4.42 15.26 8.64
N VAL A 106 4.12 13.97 8.44
CA VAL A 106 2.75 13.53 8.11
C VAL A 106 1.78 13.93 9.21
N LEU A 107 2.12 13.72 10.48
CA LEU A 107 1.26 14.11 11.61
C LEU A 107 1.03 15.61 11.71
N LEU A 108 2.08 16.40 11.52
CA LEU A 108 2.01 17.86 11.54
C LEU A 108 1.35 18.45 10.29
N SER A 109 1.31 17.69 9.19
CA SER A 109 0.66 18.12 7.96
C SER A 109 -0.86 18.21 8.13
N GLU A 110 -1.48 19.18 7.45
CA GLU A 110 -2.93 19.30 7.32
C GLU A 110 -3.60 18.03 6.76
N SER A 111 -2.84 17.20 6.04
CA SER A 111 -3.31 15.93 5.47
C SER A 111 -3.73 14.94 6.56
N SER A 112 -3.07 14.93 7.73
CA SER A 112 -3.41 14.01 8.83
C SER A 112 -4.81 14.25 9.40
N LYS A 113 -5.28 15.49 9.38
CA LYS A 113 -6.63 15.86 9.86
C LYS A 113 -7.71 15.40 8.88
N LYS A 114 -7.41 15.45 7.59
CA LYS A 114 -8.35 15.12 6.50
C LYS A 114 -8.39 13.63 6.20
N ARG A 115 -7.32 12.89 6.54
CA ARG A 115 -7.12 11.49 6.15
C ARG A 115 -6.82 10.59 7.36
N PRO A 116 -7.84 9.92 7.94
CA PRO A 116 -7.69 9.14 9.17
C PRO A 116 -6.78 7.91 8.99
N PHE A 117 -6.77 7.29 7.82
CA PHE A 117 -5.89 6.15 7.51
C PHE A 117 -4.41 6.54 7.59
N GLN A 118 -4.05 7.66 6.97
CA GLN A 118 -2.70 8.20 6.98
C GLN A 118 -2.25 8.56 8.40
N ARG A 119 -3.12 9.24 9.17
CA ARG A 119 -2.85 9.58 10.57
C ARG A 119 -2.63 8.34 11.43
N TYR A 120 -3.48 7.33 11.31
CA TYR A 120 -3.37 6.08 12.07
C TYR A 120 -1.98 5.45 11.95
N HIS A 121 -1.52 5.23 10.71
CA HIS A 121 -0.22 4.61 10.46
C HIS A 121 0.97 5.52 10.78
N ALA A 122 0.81 6.85 10.66
CA ALA A 122 1.84 7.81 11.06
C ALA A 122 2.02 7.86 12.59
N VAL A 123 0.93 7.90 13.38
CA VAL A 123 1.02 7.80 14.85
C VAL A 123 1.63 6.47 15.26
N GLN A 124 1.17 5.37 14.67
CA GLN A 124 1.62 4.03 15.02
C GLN A 124 3.10 3.80 14.71
N SER A 125 3.59 4.24 13.54
CA SER A 125 5.02 4.16 13.19
C SER A 125 5.89 5.03 14.09
N LEU A 126 5.42 6.24 14.43
CA LEU A 126 6.10 7.11 15.40
C LEU A 126 6.17 6.48 16.79
N ALA A 127 5.06 5.93 17.28
CA ALA A 127 5.04 5.28 18.59
C ALA A 127 5.93 4.02 18.60
N PHE A 128 5.92 3.26 17.50
CA PHE A 128 6.75 2.06 17.36
C PHE A 128 8.23 2.41 17.49
N VAL A 129 8.70 3.43 16.78
CA VAL A 129 10.13 3.74 16.84
C VAL A 129 10.55 4.38 18.15
N VAL A 130 9.68 5.20 18.77
CA VAL A 130 9.95 5.75 20.10
C VAL A 130 10.06 4.60 21.10
N GLY A 131 9.15 3.63 21.06
CA GLY A 131 9.21 2.42 21.89
C GLY A 131 10.46 1.58 21.62
N PHE A 132 10.81 1.36 20.35
CA PHE A 132 11.99 0.60 19.94
C PHE A 132 13.29 1.24 20.46
N TRP A 133 13.46 2.56 20.33
CA TRP A 133 14.62 3.27 20.85
C TRP A 133 14.61 3.35 22.38
N ALA A 134 13.46 3.54 23.01
CA ALA A 134 13.35 3.56 24.47
C ALA A 134 13.80 2.22 25.08
N ILE A 135 13.36 1.09 24.52
CA ILE A 135 13.78 -0.25 24.94
C ILE A 135 15.28 -0.44 24.71
N PHE A 136 15.79 -0.03 23.54
CA PHE A 136 17.21 -0.14 23.22
C PHE A 136 18.08 0.67 24.19
N LEU A 137 17.69 1.91 24.49
CA LEU A 137 18.41 2.77 25.44
C LEU A 137 18.36 2.20 26.86
N LEU A 138 17.20 1.73 27.32
CA LEU A 138 17.05 1.12 28.64
C LEU A 138 17.92 -0.13 28.79
N ALA A 139 17.89 -1.02 27.78
CA ALA A 139 18.73 -2.21 27.74
C ALA A 139 20.21 -1.84 27.69
N GLY A 140 20.59 -0.85 26.88
CA GLY A 140 21.96 -0.35 26.77
C GLY A 140 22.49 0.20 28.09
N VAL A 141 21.69 0.98 28.83
CA VAL A 141 22.04 1.46 30.17
C VAL A 141 22.21 0.28 31.14
N GLY A 142 21.29 -0.70 31.12
CA GLY A 142 21.40 -1.89 31.95
C GLY A 142 22.67 -2.69 31.69
N VAL A 143 23.01 -2.91 30.42
CA VAL A 143 24.27 -3.56 30.02
C VAL A 143 25.48 -2.74 30.45
N ALA A 144 25.46 -1.42 30.25
CA ALA A 144 26.57 -0.53 30.63
C ALA A 144 26.86 -0.56 32.14
N ILE A 145 25.82 -0.61 32.98
CA ILE A 145 25.97 -0.74 34.44
C ILE A 145 26.59 -2.09 34.80
N MET A 146 26.14 -3.19 34.17
CA MET A 146 26.67 -4.53 34.42
C MET A 146 28.15 -4.69 33.99
N GLN A 147 28.60 -3.91 33.02
CA GLN A 147 29.99 -3.91 32.52
C GLN A 147 31.01 -3.33 33.51
N ILE A 148 30.56 -2.65 34.58
CA ILE A 148 31.43 -2.13 35.63
C ILE A 148 32.18 -3.26 36.37
N ILE A 149 31.60 -4.47 36.41
CA ILE A 149 32.22 -5.64 37.04
C ILE A 149 33.08 -6.38 36.00
N PRO A 150 34.43 -6.33 36.08
CA PRO A 150 35.31 -6.85 35.02
C PRO A 150 35.24 -8.36 34.82
N VAL A 151 34.78 -9.12 35.82
CA VAL A 151 34.71 -10.60 35.78
C VAL A 151 33.63 -11.11 34.82
N LEU A 152 32.51 -10.39 34.66
CA LEU A 152 31.38 -10.82 33.81
C LEU A 152 31.37 -10.15 32.44
N ASN A 153 32.30 -9.21 32.21
CA ASN A 153 32.29 -8.32 31.05
C ASN A 153 32.38 -9.09 29.73
N VAL A 154 33.29 -10.05 29.62
CA VAL A 154 33.50 -10.82 28.37
C VAL A 154 32.24 -11.59 27.96
N LEU A 155 31.57 -12.25 28.90
CA LEU A 155 30.36 -13.03 28.61
C LEU A 155 29.19 -12.12 28.19
N ILE A 156 28.94 -11.05 28.96
CA ILE A 156 27.84 -10.11 28.70
C ILE A 156 28.10 -9.31 27.42
N GLY A 157 29.34 -8.90 27.18
CA GLY A 157 29.75 -8.17 25.99
C GLY A 157 29.59 -9.01 24.72
N LEU A 158 29.94 -10.30 24.78
CA LEU A 158 29.74 -11.22 23.65
C LEU A 158 28.25 -11.49 23.39
N MET A 159 27.44 -11.64 24.46
CA MET A 159 25.99 -11.75 24.33
C MET A 159 25.36 -10.49 23.73
N ALA A 160 25.75 -9.30 24.21
CA ALA A 160 25.28 -8.04 23.66
C ALA A 160 25.69 -7.88 22.19
N LEU A 161 26.94 -8.22 21.85
CA LEU A 161 27.44 -8.18 20.47
C LEU A 161 26.65 -9.07 19.52
N CYS A 162 26.14 -10.22 19.97
CA CYS A 162 25.30 -11.10 19.15
C CYS A 162 23.82 -10.66 19.13
N LEU A 163 23.29 -10.17 20.26
CA LEU A 163 21.87 -9.81 20.37
C LEU A 163 21.55 -8.45 19.74
N THR A 164 22.47 -7.48 19.81
CA THR A 164 22.28 -6.15 19.21
C THR A 164 22.02 -6.19 17.69
N PRO A 165 22.81 -6.89 16.86
CA PRO A 165 22.52 -6.99 15.44
C PRO A 165 21.21 -7.76 15.19
N VAL A 166 20.92 -8.82 15.94
CA VAL A 166 19.65 -9.56 15.83
C VAL A 166 18.46 -8.64 16.13
N TYR A 167 18.52 -7.82 17.17
CA TYR A 167 17.50 -6.82 17.52
C TYR A 167 17.33 -5.78 16.42
N TRP A 168 18.43 -5.27 15.86
CA TRP A 168 18.40 -4.32 14.75
C TRP A 168 17.74 -4.92 13.51
N PHE A 169 18.19 -6.10 13.07
CA PHE A 169 17.61 -6.79 11.92
C PHE A 169 16.14 -7.12 12.15
N ALA A 170 15.76 -7.60 13.33
CA ALA A 170 14.37 -7.83 13.69
C ALA A 170 13.53 -6.54 13.56
N GLY A 171 14.06 -5.41 14.05
CA GLY A 171 13.43 -4.10 13.90
C GLY A 171 13.22 -3.70 12.43
N VAL A 172 14.23 -3.88 11.58
CA VAL A 172 14.15 -3.59 10.14
C VAL A 172 13.13 -4.49 9.45
N LEU A 173 13.12 -5.80 9.74
CA LEU A 173 12.12 -6.71 9.18
C LEU A 173 10.70 -6.31 9.62
N LEU A 174 10.53 -5.90 10.87
CA LEU A 174 9.24 -5.49 11.41
C LEU A 174 8.73 -4.21 10.74
N THR A 175 9.58 -3.19 10.57
CA THR A 175 9.18 -1.95 9.90
C THR A 175 8.83 -2.19 8.44
N LEU A 176 9.59 -3.01 7.72
CA LEU A 176 9.28 -3.39 6.34
C LEU A 176 7.96 -4.17 6.26
N TYR A 177 7.73 -5.11 7.18
CA TYR A 177 6.49 -5.89 7.22
C TYR A 177 5.26 -5.00 7.51
N TYR A 178 5.37 -4.09 8.47
CA TYR A 178 4.31 -3.13 8.80
C TYR A 178 4.07 -2.13 7.66
N GLY A 179 5.13 -1.65 7.01
CA GLY A 179 5.02 -0.82 5.81
C GLY A 179 4.30 -1.56 4.68
N TYR A 180 4.64 -2.82 4.43
CA TYR A 180 3.98 -3.65 3.42
C TYR A 180 2.49 -3.85 3.71
N GLN A 181 2.11 -4.09 4.97
CA GLN A 181 0.69 -4.19 5.34
C GLN A 181 -0.05 -2.86 5.17
N ALA A 182 0.58 -1.73 5.51
CA ALA A 182 0.02 -0.40 5.29
C ALA A 182 -0.17 -0.11 3.80
N TYR A 183 0.77 -0.53 2.94
CA TYR A 183 0.65 -0.40 1.49
C TYR A 183 -0.54 -1.18 0.92
N LYS A 184 -0.85 -2.34 1.50
CA LYS A 184 -2.07 -3.10 1.16
C LYS A 184 -3.37 -2.42 1.63
N GLY A 185 -3.29 -1.27 2.30
CA GLY A 185 -4.46 -0.56 2.82
C GLY A 185 -5.04 -1.18 4.10
N LYS A 186 -4.31 -2.06 4.79
CA LYS A 186 -4.83 -2.75 5.98
C LYS A 186 -4.53 -1.96 7.25
N ARG A 187 -5.56 -1.66 8.05
CA ARG A 187 -5.37 -1.16 9.42
C ARG A 187 -5.10 -2.34 10.35
N PHE A 188 -3.87 -2.44 10.86
CA PHE A 188 -3.47 -3.52 11.77
C PHE A 188 -3.10 -2.96 13.14
N ALA A 189 -3.49 -3.67 14.19
CA ALA A 189 -3.11 -3.35 15.55
C ALA A 189 -1.84 -4.09 15.96
N ILE A 190 -0.85 -3.35 16.44
CA ILE A 190 0.31 -3.92 17.14
C ILE A 190 -0.13 -4.18 18.59
N PRO A 191 -0.09 -5.42 19.09
CA PRO A 191 -0.49 -5.74 20.45
C PRO A 191 0.36 -4.95 21.45
N GLY A 192 -0.28 -4.42 22.51
CA GLY A 192 0.36 -3.55 23.50
C GLY A 192 0.46 -2.09 23.03
N LEU A 193 1.02 -1.85 21.84
CA LEU A 193 1.25 -0.49 21.33
C LEU A 193 -0.02 0.20 20.84
N THR A 194 -0.79 -0.46 19.97
CA THR A 194 -2.02 0.13 19.40
C THR A 194 -3.12 0.26 20.44
N SER A 195 -3.21 -0.66 21.40
CA SER A 195 -4.12 -0.51 22.54
C SER A 195 -3.77 0.72 23.37
N PHE A 196 -2.49 0.90 23.72
CA PHE A 196 -2.04 2.09 24.44
C PHE A 196 -2.38 3.40 23.70
N LEU A 197 -2.12 3.44 22.39
CA LEU A 197 -2.44 4.62 21.58
C LEU A 197 -3.93 4.94 21.53
N ARG A 198 -4.78 3.89 21.50
CA ARG A 198 -6.23 4.03 21.53
C ARG A 198 -6.70 4.53 22.90
N ASP A 199 -6.14 4.01 23.98
CA ASP A 199 -6.47 4.42 25.35
C ASP A 199 -6.09 5.88 25.62
N GLN A 200 -5.03 6.38 24.97
CA GLN A 200 -4.62 7.79 25.00
C GLN A 200 -5.38 8.68 23.99
N ASN A 201 -6.33 8.12 23.23
CA ASN A 201 -7.10 8.81 22.17
C ASN A 201 -6.21 9.47 21.10
N TRP A 202 -5.06 8.87 20.78
CA TRP A 202 -4.17 9.36 19.72
C TRP A 202 -4.60 8.87 18.34
N ILE A 203 -5.27 7.72 18.28
CA ILE A 203 -5.79 7.03 17.08
C ILE A 203 -7.22 6.55 17.29
#